data_AF-A0ABD4EBL4-F1
#
_entry.id   AF-A0ABD4EBL4-F1
#
_cell.length_a   1.000
_cell.length_b   1.000
_cell.length_c   1.000
_cell.angle_alpha   90.00
_cell.angle_beta   90.00
_cell.angle_gamma   90.00
#
_symmetry.space_group_name_H-M   'P 1'
#
loop_
_entity.id
_entity.type
_entity.pdbx_description
1 polymer ?
#
loop_
_entity_poly.entity_id
_entity_poly.type
_entity_poly.pdbx_seq_one_letter_code
_entity_poly.pdbx_strand_id
1 'polypeptide(L)'
;MTDAERQRRRELNKRFRRYKCGDCGEHYESEHSAQLCCPPDTVYVCPTCDKQHDTIEKAQDCERGHAGAEASPLEFNRCPVCNTDHGDHESAIECCLWRTMPFADRLQLERLVRYGRVDEAHAMLRSH
;
A
#
# COMPACT_ATOMS: atom_id res chain seq x y z
N MET A 1 42.06 11.19 24.10
CA MET A 1 41.78 11.55 22.70
C MET A 1 41.15 12.94 22.69
N THR A 2 41.83 13.92 22.12
CA THR A 2 41.44 15.34 22.14
C THR A 2 40.37 15.66 21.09
N ASP A 3 39.72 16.81 21.18
CA ASP A 3 38.73 17.24 20.19
C ASP A 3 39.35 17.49 18.80
N ALA A 4 40.59 17.98 18.76
CA ALA A 4 41.36 18.11 17.52
C ALA A 4 41.62 16.75 16.85
N GLU A 5 41.95 15.72 17.63
CA GLU A 5 42.11 14.35 17.13
C GLU A 5 40.79 13.76 16.61
N ARG A 6 39.68 14.01 17.32
CA ARG A 6 38.33 13.63 16.86
C ARG A 6 37.98 14.28 15.53
N GLN A 7 38.25 15.57 15.37
CA GLN A 7 37.94 16.31 14.16
C GLN A 7 38.78 15.84 12.98
N ARG A 8 40.09 15.69 13.16
CA ARG A 8 41.00 15.15 12.12
C ARG A 8 40.57 13.75 11.68
N ARG A 9 40.16 12.90 12.61
CA ARG A 9 39.65 11.54 12.29
C ARG A 9 38.34 11.57 11.51
N ARG A 10 37.44 12.51 11.82
CA ARG A 10 36.20 12.71 11.06
C ARG A 10 36.48 13.17 9.63
N GLU A 11 37.41 14.10 9.44
CA GLU A 11 37.82 14.58 8.11
C GLU A 11 38.49 13.47 7.28
N LEU A 12 39.38 12.69 7.90
CA LEU A 12 39.98 11.52 7.25
C LEU A 12 38.92 10.49 6.85
N ASN A 13 38.00 10.17 7.75
CA ASN A 13 36.88 9.27 7.44
C ASN A 13 36.03 9.83 6.29
N LYS A 14 35.73 11.13 6.28
CA LYS A 14 34.97 11.75 5.17
C LYS A 14 35.73 11.67 3.85
N ARG A 15 37.05 11.87 3.86
CA ARG A 15 37.88 11.85 2.65
C ARG A 15 38.08 10.44 2.09
N PHE A 16 38.27 9.43 2.94
CA PHE A 16 38.72 8.09 2.53
C PHE A 16 37.67 6.99 2.68
N ARG A 17 36.64 7.14 3.52
CA ARG A 17 35.59 6.12 3.63
C ARG A 17 34.80 6.11 2.32
N ARG A 18 34.64 4.92 1.77
CA ARG A 18 33.73 4.64 0.66
C ARG A 18 32.78 3.54 1.10
N TYR A 19 31.51 3.67 0.75
CA TYR A 19 30.48 2.66 0.97
C TYR A 19 30.32 1.86 -0.31
N LYS A 20 30.18 0.55 -0.20
CA LYS A 20 30.09 -0.35 -1.34
C LYS A 20 28.63 -0.76 -1.55
N CYS A 21 28.11 -0.65 -2.77
CA CYS A 21 26.81 -1.22 -3.12
C CYS A 21 26.87 -2.75 -3.00
N GLY A 22 25.87 -3.34 -2.34
CA GLY A 22 25.81 -4.79 -2.12
C GLY A 22 25.64 -5.59 -3.41
N ASP A 23 24.96 -5.03 -4.41
CA ASP A 23 24.57 -5.75 -5.62
C ASP A 23 25.59 -5.62 -6.74
N CYS A 24 25.95 -4.39 -7.14
CA CYS A 24 26.89 -4.15 -8.24
C CYS A 24 28.35 -3.98 -7.80
N GLY A 25 28.60 -3.78 -6.51
CA GLY A 25 29.94 -3.62 -5.95
C GLY A 25 30.61 -2.26 -6.17
N GLU A 26 29.89 -1.27 -6.72
CA GLU A 26 30.39 0.10 -6.90
C GLU A 26 30.61 0.84 -5.58
N HIS A 27 31.52 1.83 -5.60
CA HIS A 27 31.93 2.58 -4.41
C HIS A 27 31.41 4.01 -4.40
N TYR A 28 30.82 4.42 -3.27
CA TYR A 28 30.18 5.72 -3.07
C TYR A 28 30.79 6.47 -1.89
N GLU A 29 30.74 7.79 -1.91
CA GLU A 29 31.20 8.63 -0.80
C GLU A 29 30.24 8.63 0.41
N SER A 30 28.98 8.24 0.20
CA SER A 30 27.95 8.21 1.24
C SER A 30 27.18 6.88 1.25
N GLU A 31 26.69 6.51 2.43
CA GLU A 31 25.90 5.29 2.63
C GLU A 31 24.56 5.35 1.89
N HIS A 32 23.91 6.52 1.92
CA HIS A 32 22.64 6.75 1.25
C HIS A 32 22.77 6.56 -0.27
N SER A 33 23.83 7.08 -0.88
CA SER A 33 24.12 6.88 -2.30
C SER A 33 24.36 5.41 -2.64
N ALA A 34 25.03 4.66 -1.77
CA ALA A 34 25.24 3.22 -1.97
C ALA A 34 23.93 2.42 -1.86
N GLN A 35 23.01 2.81 -0.97
CA GLN A 35 21.70 2.18 -0.82
C GLN A 35 20.76 2.45 -2.01
N LEU A 36 20.93 3.58 -2.71
CA LEU A 36 20.13 3.95 -3.88
C LEU A 36 20.71 3.51 -5.23
N CYS A 37 21.91 2.92 -5.26
CA CYS A 37 22.58 2.55 -6.51
C CYS A 37 21.79 1.48 -7.31
N CYS A 38 21.27 0.48 -6.62
CA CYS A 38 20.52 -0.62 -7.19
C CYS A 38 19.21 -0.76 -6.40
N PRO A 39 18.29 0.22 -6.51
CA PRO A 39 17.02 0.10 -5.82
C PRO A 39 16.33 -1.17 -6.31
N PRO A 40 15.61 -1.90 -5.43
CA PRO A 40 14.85 -3.07 -5.88
C PRO A 40 13.97 -2.64 -7.06
N ASP A 41 13.91 -3.48 -8.09
CA ASP A 41 13.13 -3.21 -9.29
C ASP A 41 11.77 -2.61 -8.89
N THR A 42 11.50 -1.38 -9.32
CA THR A 42 10.23 -0.71 -9.00
C THR A 42 9.11 -1.54 -9.58
N VAL A 43 8.44 -2.33 -8.74
CA VAL A 43 7.30 -3.16 -9.11
C VAL A 43 6.02 -2.36 -8.93
N TYR A 44 5.21 -2.31 -9.97
CA TYR A 44 3.88 -1.72 -9.95
C TYR A 44 2.86 -2.84 -9.75
N VAL A 45 2.06 -2.75 -8.68
CA VAL A 45 1.10 -3.81 -8.33
C VAL A 45 -0.29 -3.39 -8.77
N CYS A 46 -0.98 -4.26 -9.53
CA CYS A 46 -2.40 -4.04 -9.85
C CYS A 46 -3.23 -4.17 -8.57
N PRO A 47 -4.00 -3.14 -8.18
CA PRO A 47 -4.76 -3.16 -6.92
C PRO A 47 -5.93 -4.14 -6.92
N THR A 48 -6.29 -4.70 -8.09
CA THR A 48 -7.45 -5.60 -8.23
C THR A 48 -7.07 -7.08 -8.12
N CYS A 49 -5.87 -7.46 -8.55
CA CYS A 49 -5.44 -8.87 -8.58
C CYS A 49 -4.06 -9.13 -7.96
N ASP A 50 -3.45 -8.13 -7.34
CA ASP A 50 -2.10 -8.16 -6.73
C ASP A 50 -0.97 -8.61 -7.68
N LYS A 51 -1.22 -8.61 -8.99
CA LYS A 51 -0.21 -8.95 -9.99
C LYS A 51 0.83 -7.84 -10.07
N GLN A 52 2.11 -8.23 -10.05
CA GLN A 52 3.23 -7.31 -10.21
C GLN A 52 3.51 -7.06 -11.69
N HIS A 53 3.87 -5.82 -12.00
CA HIS A 53 4.19 -5.34 -13.33
C HIS A 53 5.48 -4.53 -13.29
N ASP A 54 6.24 -4.60 -14.38
CA ASP A 54 7.49 -3.90 -14.61
C ASP A 54 7.29 -2.44 -15.04
N THR A 55 6.07 -2.05 -15.45
CA THR A 55 5.72 -0.66 -15.75
C THR A 55 4.34 -0.28 -15.21
N ILE A 56 4.15 1.03 -14.98
CA ILE A 56 2.88 1.58 -14.50
C ILE A 56 1.75 1.42 -15.53
N GLU A 57 2.05 1.54 -16.83
CA GLU A 57 1.07 1.39 -17.91
C GLU A 57 0.51 -0.04 -17.95
N LYS A 58 1.35 -1.05 -17.72
CA LYS A 58 0.92 -2.45 -17.63
C LYS A 58 0.06 -2.73 -16.40
N ALA A 59 0.36 -2.10 -15.27
CA ALA A 59 -0.48 -2.19 -14.08
C ALA A 59 -1.86 -1.54 -14.31
N GLN A 60 -1.90 -0.38 -15.00
CA GLN A 60 -3.14 0.29 -15.40
C GLN A 60 -3.93 -0.50 -16.45
N ASP A 61 -3.26 -1.11 -17.43
CA ASP A 61 -3.93 -2.01 -18.39
C ASP A 61 -4.50 -3.25 -17.72
N CYS A 62 -3.78 -3.81 -16.74
CA CYS A 62 -4.30 -4.89 -15.93
C CYS A 62 -5.56 -4.45 -15.17
N GLU A 63 -5.50 -3.29 -14.51
CA GLU A 63 -6.63 -2.67 -13.82
C GLU A 63 -7.84 -2.46 -14.76
N ARG A 64 -7.63 -1.89 -15.95
CA ARG A 64 -8.67 -1.71 -16.98
C ARG A 64 -9.24 -3.04 -17.48
N GLY A 65 -8.39 -4.06 -17.59
CA GLY A 65 -8.74 -5.41 -18.02
C GLY A 65 -9.65 -6.15 -17.04
N HIS A 66 -9.77 -5.66 -15.80
CA HIS A 66 -10.68 -6.24 -14.81
C HIS A 66 -12.15 -5.88 -15.01
N ALA A 67 -12.54 -5.30 -16.15
CA ALA A 67 -13.89 -4.81 -16.44
C ALA A 67 -14.35 -3.88 -15.31
N GLY A 68 -14.03 -2.59 -15.47
CA GLY A 68 -14.20 -1.50 -14.49
C GLY A 68 -15.16 -1.84 -13.37
N ALA A 69 -14.61 -1.95 -12.15
CA ALA A 69 -15.30 -2.28 -10.91
C ALA A 69 -16.78 -1.88 -11.01
N GLU A 70 -17.65 -2.88 -11.20
CA GLU A 70 -19.09 -2.63 -11.23
C GLU A 70 -19.39 -1.79 -9.99
N ALA A 71 -20.11 -0.68 -10.16
CA ALA A 71 -20.56 0.13 -9.04
C ALA A 71 -21.06 -0.83 -7.97
N SER A 72 -20.48 -0.75 -6.76
CA SER A 72 -20.83 -1.62 -5.65
C SER A 72 -22.33 -1.84 -5.64
N PRO A 73 -22.82 -3.09 -5.60
CA PRO A 73 -24.23 -3.33 -5.83
C PRO A 73 -25.04 -2.45 -4.88
N LEU A 74 -26.10 -1.81 -5.41
CA LEU A 74 -26.89 -0.79 -4.69
C LEU A 74 -27.35 -1.25 -3.29
N GLU A 75 -27.38 -2.55 -3.04
CA GLU A 75 -27.63 -3.15 -1.73
C GLU A 75 -26.62 -2.71 -0.64
N PHE A 76 -25.35 -2.45 -0.98
CA PHE A 76 -24.33 -2.00 -0.04
C PHE A 76 -24.32 -0.48 0.19
N ASN A 77 -25.19 0.27 -0.49
CA ASN A 77 -25.40 1.69 -0.17
C ASN A 77 -26.35 1.86 1.03
N ARG A 78 -26.86 0.77 1.60
CA ARG A 78 -27.69 0.80 2.82
C ARG A 78 -26.87 0.34 4.02
N CYS A 79 -26.99 1.09 5.12
CA CYS A 79 -26.41 0.67 6.39
C CYS A 79 -27.06 -0.65 6.84
N PRO A 80 -26.30 -1.74 7.08
CA PRO A 80 -26.87 -3.04 7.43
C PRO A 80 -27.52 -3.08 8.83
N VAL A 81 -27.27 -2.06 9.66
CA VAL A 81 -27.80 -2.00 11.04
C VAL A 81 -29.09 -1.19 11.11
N CYS A 82 -29.13 -0.01 10.52
CA CYS A 82 -30.27 0.92 10.61
C CYS A 82 -31.05 1.06 9.30
N ASN A 83 -30.59 0.43 8.21
CA ASN A 83 -31.19 0.46 6.87
C ASN A 83 -31.30 1.86 6.23
N THR A 84 -30.60 2.85 6.77
CA THR A 84 -30.46 4.18 6.17
C THR A 84 -29.76 4.07 4.81
N ASP A 85 -30.27 4.80 3.82
CA ASP A 85 -29.70 4.87 2.49
C ASP A 85 -28.58 5.91 2.43
N HIS A 86 -27.50 5.59 1.73
CA HIS A 86 -26.34 6.45 1.55
C HIS A 86 -26.01 6.61 0.06
N GLY A 87 -25.24 7.64 -0.28
CA GLY A 87 -24.83 7.88 -1.68
C GLY A 87 -23.80 6.87 -2.19
N ASP A 88 -23.10 6.20 -1.29
CA ASP A 88 -22.03 5.25 -1.55
C ASP A 88 -21.91 4.22 -0.41
N HIS A 89 -21.22 3.13 -0.71
CA HIS A 89 -21.00 2.02 0.21
C HIS A 89 -20.03 2.36 1.35
N GLU A 90 -19.07 3.26 1.12
CA GLU A 90 -18.12 3.73 2.14
C GLU A 90 -18.88 4.37 3.30
N SER A 91 -19.79 5.30 2.98
CA SER A 91 -20.68 5.98 3.92
C SER A 91 -21.64 5.01 4.63
N ALA A 92 -22.15 4.01 3.92
CA ALA A 92 -23.02 2.99 4.49
C ALA A 92 -22.29 2.10 5.50
N ILE A 93 -21.04 1.73 5.21
CA ILE A 93 -20.17 0.96 6.10
C ILE A 93 -19.79 1.79 7.33
N GLU A 94 -19.45 3.07 7.16
CA GLU A 94 -19.07 3.96 8.27
C GLU A 94 -20.25 4.36 9.17
N CYS A 95 -21.51 4.18 8.75
CA CYS A 95 -22.69 4.67 9.48
C CYS A 95 -22.83 4.09 10.91
N CYS A 96 -23.03 2.77 11.02
CA CYS A 96 -23.26 2.09 12.30
C CYS A 96 -22.33 0.90 12.55
N LEU A 97 -21.61 0.39 11.54
CA LEU A 97 -20.75 -0.78 11.74
C LEU A 97 -19.57 -0.48 12.66
N TRP A 98 -19.15 0.78 12.83
CA TRP A 98 -18.10 1.12 13.81
C TRP A 98 -18.44 0.69 15.25
N ARG A 99 -19.73 0.47 15.55
CA ARG A 99 -20.20 0.00 16.87
C ARG A 99 -19.99 -1.50 17.08
N THR A 100 -19.93 -2.28 16.01
CA THR A 100 -19.95 -3.75 16.04
C THR A 100 -18.77 -4.40 15.31
N MET A 101 -18.06 -3.63 14.48
CA MET A 101 -16.99 -4.09 13.61
C MET A 101 -15.74 -3.21 13.78
N PRO A 102 -14.57 -3.80 14.10
CA PRO A 102 -13.29 -3.10 14.17
C PRO A 102 -12.94 -2.35 12.87
N PHE A 103 -12.09 -1.34 12.97
CA PHE A 103 -11.68 -0.54 11.81
C PHE A 103 -11.04 -1.36 10.68
N ALA A 104 -10.17 -2.32 11.03
CA ALA A 104 -9.52 -3.19 10.04
C ALA A 104 -10.53 -4.03 9.25
N ASP A 105 -11.56 -4.52 9.93
CA ASP A 105 -12.62 -5.32 9.35
C ASP A 105 -13.52 -4.48 8.44
N ARG A 106 -13.83 -3.24 8.83
CA ARG A 106 -14.58 -2.29 7.98
C ARG A 106 -13.83 -1.93 6.70
N LEU A 107 -12.51 -1.71 6.79
CA LEU A 107 -11.67 -1.50 5.59
C LEU A 107 -11.66 -2.71 4.66
N GLN A 108 -11.64 -3.93 5.23
CA GLN A 108 -11.69 -5.14 4.44
C GLN A 108 -13.07 -5.32 3.79
N LEU A 109 -14.15 -5.03 4.51
CA LEU A 109 -15.52 -5.05 3.97
C LEU A 109 -15.67 -4.04 2.83
N GLU A 110 -15.16 -2.82 2.99
CA GLU A 110 -15.19 -1.79 1.95
C GLU A 110 -14.48 -2.27 0.68
N ARG A 111 -13.30 -2.91 0.81
CA ARG A 111 -12.60 -3.52 -0.33
C ARG A 111 -13.43 -4.61 -0.99
N LEU A 112 -14.00 -5.53 -0.22
CA LEU A 112 -14.81 -6.63 -0.77
C LEU A 112 -15.98 -6.08 -1.59
N VAL A 113 -16.68 -5.07 -1.06
CA VAL A 113 -17.81 -4.42 -1.71
C VAL A 113 -17.37 -3.66 -2.96
N ARG A 114 -16.31 -2.85 -2.86
CA ARG A 114 -15.71 -2.08 -3.97
C ARG A 114 -15.30 -2.97 -5.15
N TYR A 115 -14.85 -4.20 -4.87
CA TYR A 115 -14.40 -5.15 -5.89
C TYR A 115 -15.45 -6.21 -6.25
N GLY A 116 -16.72 -6.00 -5.89
CA GLY A 116 -17.82 -6.90 -6.28
C GLY A 116 -17.75 -8.30 -5.65
N ARG A 117 -16.97 -8.50 -4.58
CA ARG A 117 -16.87 -9.77 -3.83
C ARG A 117 -18.01 -9.91 -2.83
N VAL A 118 -19.24 -9.87 -3.35
CA VAL A 118 -20.49 -9.77 -2.60
C VAL A 118 -20.69 -10.93 -1.62
N ASP A 119 -20.41 -12.17 -2.04
CA ASP A 119 -20.58 -13.35 -1.17
C ASP A 119 -19.71 -13.29 0.08
N GLU A 120 -18.49 -12.78 -0.06
CA GLU A 120 -17.54 -12.62 1.02
C GLU A 120 -17.87 -11.44 1.92
N ALA A 121 -18.31 -10.33 1.33
CA ALA A 121 -18.83 -9.18 2.07
C ALA A 121 -20.02 -9.60 2.96
N HIS A 122 -20.95 -10.39 2.41
CA HIS A 122 -22.05 -10.97 3.16
C HIS A 122 -21.60 -11.97 4.23
N ALA A 123 -20.60 -12.81 3.95
CA ALA A 123 -20.05 -13.73 4.94
C ALA A 123 -19.44 -12.98 6.12
N MET A 124 -18.72 -11.89 5.83
CA MET A 124 -18.12 -11.02 6.83
C MET A 124 -19.17 -10.29 7.67
N LEU A 125 -20.22 -9.75 7.05
CA LEU A 125 -21.33 -9.13 7.80
C LEU A 125 -22.07 -10.11 8.71
N ARG A 126 -22.09 -11.41 8.39
CA ARG A 126 -22.71 -12.45 9.24
C ARG A 126 -21.83 -12.85 10.43
N SER A 127 -20.52 -12.56 10.40
CA SER A 127 -19.59 -12.92 11.49
C SER A 127 -19.46 -11.86 12.58
N HIS A 128 -20.16 -10.73 12.43
CA HIS A 128 -20.22 -9.62 13.40
C HIS A 128 -21.66 -9.37 13.86
#